data_AF-A0A7S2M470-F1
#
_entry.id   AF-A0A7S2M470-F1
#
_cell.length_a   1.000
_cell.length_b   1.000
_cell.length_c   1.000
_cell.angle_alpha   90.00
_cell.angle_beta   90.00
_cell.angle_gamma   90.00
#
_symmetry.space_group_name_H-M   'P 1'
#
loop_
_entity.id
_entity.type
_entity.pdbx_description
1 polymer ?
#
loop_
_entity_poly.entity_id
_entity_poly.type
_entity_poly.pdbx_seq_one_letter_code
_entity_poly.pdbx_strand_id
1 'polypeptide(L)'
;SFMALFWSVILLCIVMLMGALFVCQGLSDVYDDEAIALADRQWAFRHYGTPLRSTYTIFELTFSGCWLSYARLLVDKVNPAWSMFFFVYVFAVMFAMFRIISALFLRDALALAAQDHEVALLAEEAKKKQVADKLATFFKQADTSGDG
;
A
#
# COMPACT_ATOMS: atom_id res chain seq x y z
N SER A 1 -7.06 7.92 9.54
CA SER A 1 -5.87 7.45 8.78
C SER A 1 -5.81 5.93 8.62
N PHE A 2 -5.96 5.11 9.67
CA PHE A 2 -5.92 3.64 9.53
C PHE A 2 -6.96 3.07 8.55
N MET A 3 -8.15 3.68 8.48
CA MET A 3 -9.15 3.31 7.48
C MET A 3 -8.64 3.43 6.04
N ALA A 4 -7.91 4.49 5.67
CA ALA A 4 -7.43 4.67 4.30
C ALA A 4 -6.39 3.61 3.90
N LEU A 5 -5.51 3.24 4.84
CA LEU A 5 -4.57 2.14 4.65
C LEU A 5 -5.31 0.81 4.51
N PHE A 6 -6.28 0.56 5.40
CA PHE A 6 -7.11 -0.63 5.38
C PHE A 6 -7.87 -0.78 4.06
N TRP A 7 -8.49 0.29 3.57
CA TRP A 7 -9.15 0.32 2.26
C TRP A 7 -8.18 0.09 1.10
N SER A 8 -6.93 0.56 1.21
CA SER A 8 -5.89 0.29 0.20
C SER A 8 -5.47 -1.17 0.18
N VAL A 9 -5.36 -1.81 1.35
CA VAL A 9 -5.10 -3.26 1.46
C VAL A 9 -6.29 -4.07 0.93
N ILE A 10 -7.53 -3.66 1.24
CA ILE A 10 -8.73 -4.30 0.67
C ILE A 10 -8.73 -4.20 -0.85
N LEU A 11 -8.43 -3.02 -1.41
CA LEU A 11 -8.35 -2.81 -2.85
C LEU A 11 -7.30 -3.76 -3.47
N LEU A 12 -6.13 -3.89 -2.84
CA LEU A 12 -5.10 -4.83 -3.28
C LEU A 12 -5.62 -6.28 -3.26
N CYS A 13 -6.28 -6.72 -2.18
CA CYS A 13 -6.89 -8.05 -2.10
C CYS A 13 -7.93 -8.28 -3.21
N ILE A 14 -8.74 -7.28 -3.54
CA ILE A 14 -9.71 -7.36 -4.64
C ILE A 14 -9.00 -7.53 -5.98
N VAL A 15 -7.95 -6.75 -6.26
CA VAL A 15 -7.15 -6.88 -7.48
C VAL A 15 -6.51 -8.26 -7.59
N MET A 16 -6.02 -8.81 -6.48
CA MET A 16 -5.48 -10.17 -6.43
C MET A 16 -6.55 -11.22 -6.73
N LEU A 17 -7.75 -11.10 -6.14
CA LEU A 17 -8.87 -11.99 -6.42
C LEU A 17 -9.33 -11.90 -7.88
N MET A 18 -9.40 -10.70 -8.45
CA MET A 18 -9.73 -10.51 -9.86
C MET A 18 -8.69 -11.18 -10.77
N GLY A 19 -7.41 -10.98 -10.50
CA GLY A 19 -6.33 -11.63 -11.24
C GLY A 19 -6.37 -13.15 -11.12
N ALA A 20 -6.66 -13.67 -9.93
CA ALA A 20 -6.79 -15.10 -9.69
C ALA A 20 -7.98 -15.70 -10.45
N LEU A 21 -9.15 -15.06 -10.40
CA LEU A 21 -10.31 -15.54 -11.14
C LEU A 21 -10.09 -15.48 -12.65
N PHE A 22 -9.44 -14.42 -13.15
CA PHE A 22 -9.12 -14.29 -14.58
C PHE A 22 -8.22 -15.43 -15.07
N VAL A 23 -7.14 -15.74 -14.33
CA VAL A 23 -6.23 -16.84 -14.70
C VAL A 23 -6.94 -18.19 -14.57
N CYS A 24 -7.68 -18.41 -13.48
CA CYS A 24 -8.43 -19.65 -13.25
C CYS A 24 -9.45 -19.93 -14.37
N GLN A 25 -10.18 -18.91 -14.83
CA GLN A 25 -11.15 -19.05 -15.91
C GLN A 25 -10.47 -19.18 -17.27
N GLY A 26 -9.43 -18.40 -17.55
CA GLY A 26 -8.72 -18.45 -18.83
C GLY A 26 -7.92 -19.74 -19.07
N LEU A 27 -7.61 -20.49 -18.02
CA LEU A 27 -6.98 -21.82 -18.12
C LEU A 27 -7.99 -22.97 -18.22
N SER A 28 -9.30 -22.71 -18.18
CA SER A 28 -10.31 -23.76 -18.21
C SER A 28 -10.15 -24.66 -19.45
N ASP A 29 -9.94 -24.06 -20.62
CA ASP A 29 -9.80 -24.80 -21.89
C ASP A 29 -8.48 -25.56 -22.01
N VAL A 30 -7.47 -25.16 -21.24
CA VAL A 30 -6.11 -25.71 -21.25
C VAL A 30 -6.05 -27.09 -20.60
N TYR A 31 -7.00 -27.42 -19.73
CA TYR A 31 -7.03 -28.70 -19.04
C TYR A 31 -7.40 -29.86 -19.96
N ASP A 32 -8.24 -29.59 -20.97
CA ASP A 32 -8.71 -30.60 -21.93
C ASP A 32 -7.91 -30.60 -23.24
N ASP A 33 -7.02 -29.62 -23.46
CA ASP A 33 -6.23 -29.51 -24.69
C ASP A 33 -5.13 -30.58 -24.78
N GLU A 34 -5.31 -31.55 -25.68
CA GLU A 34 -4.36 -32.63 -25.92
C GLU A 34 -3.00 -32.17 -26.50
N ALA A 35 -2.93 -30.98 -27.11
CA ALA A 35 -1.71 -30.45 -27.71
C ALA A 35 -0.63 -30.09 -26.66
N ILE A 36 -1.05 -29.79 -25.43
CA ILE A 36 -0.16 -29.40 -24.33
C ILE A 36 0.31 -30.65 -23.58
N ALA A 37 1.58 -30.72 -23.17
CA ALA A 37 2.08 -31.88 -22.43
C ALA A 37 1.29 -32.11 -21.12
N LEU A 38 1.01 -33.37 -20.79
CA LEU A 38 0.24 -33.75 -19.60
C LEU A 38 0.88 -33.22 -18.30
N ALA A 39 2.21 -33.18 -18.24
CA ALA A 39 2.94 -32.62 -17.09
C ALA A 39 2.66 -31.12 -16.89
N ASP A 40 2.58 -30.35 -17.98
CA ASP A 40 2.33 -28.91 -17.96
C ASP A 40 0.87 -28.63 -17.56
N ARG A 41 -0.09 -29.42 -18.08
CA ARG A 41 -1.51 -29.37 -17.67
C ARG A 41 -1.70 -29.66 -16.18
N GLN A 42 -1.03 -30.70 -15.67
CA GLN A 42 -1.06 -31.05 -14.24
C GLN A 42 -0.40 -29.97 -13.36
N TRP A 43 0.64 -29.31 -13.85
CA TRP A 43 1.24 -28.19 -13.14
C TRP A 43 0.28 -27.00 -13.09
N ALA A 44 -0.33 -26.65 -14.23
CA ALA A 44 -1.28 -25.55 -14.33
C ALA A 44 -2.50 -25.78 -13.43
N PHE A 45 -3.05 -27.00 -13.41
CA PHE A 45 -4.17 -27.35 -12.54
C PHE A 45 -3.83 -27.32 -11.05
N ARG A 46 -2.59 -27.66 -10.67
CA ARG A 46 -2.14 -27.59 -9.28
C ARG A 46 -2.07 -26.16 -8.76
N HIS A 47 -1.72 -25.20 -9.60
CA HIS A 47 -1.57 -23.79 -9.21
C HIS A 47 -2.83 -22.96 -9.47
N TYR A 48 -3.51 -23.17 -10.59
CA TYR A 48 -4.61 -22.32 -11.08
C TYR A 48 -5.93 -23.06 -11.27
N GLY A 49 -5.99 -24.37 -11.01
CA GLY A 49 -7.16 -25.21 -11.31
C GLY A 49 -8.41 -24.92 -10.49
N THR A 50 -8.29 -24.28 -9.33
CA THR A 50 -9.44 -23.86 -8.54
C THR A 50 -9.28 -22.41 -8.11
N PRO A 51 -10.38 -21.66 -7.87
CA PRO A 51 -10.31 -20.27 -7.45
C PRO A 51 -9.42 -20.05 -6.22
N LEU A 52 -9.49 -20.97 -5.24
CA LEU A 52 -8.69 -20.89 -4.03
C LEU A 52 -7.20 -21.13 -4.30
N ARG A 53 -6.85 -22.13 -5.12
CA ARG A 53 -5.46 -22.40 -5.52
C ARG A 53 -4.90 -21.22 -6.31
N SER A 54 -5.66 -20.72 -7.27
CA SER A 54 -5.28 -19.56 -8.07
C SER A 54 -5.07 -18.32 -7.22
N THR A 55 -5.93 -18.11 -6.20
CA THR A 55 -5.77 -16.99 -5.26
C THR A 55 -4.50 -17.14 -4.45
N TYR A 56 -4.19 -18.35 -3.98
CA TYR A 56 -2.95 -18.63 -3.26
C TYR A 56 -1.71 -18.41 -4.15
N THR A 57 -1.72 -18.88 -5.39
CA THR A 57 -0.61 -18.67 -6.33
C THR A 57 -0.43 -17.19 -6.66
N ILE A 58 -1.50 -16.43 -6.88
CA ILE A 58 -1.42 -14.98 -7.10
C ILE A 58 -0.94 -14.24 -5.85
N PHE A 59 -1.29 -14.73 -4.65
CA PHE A 59 -0.73 -14.25 -3.39
C PHE A 59 0.78 -14.50 -3.30
N GLU A 60 1.24 -15.72 -3.56
CA GLU A 60 2.67 -16.01 -3.63
C GLU A 60 3.37 -15.15 -4.66
N LEU A 61 2.78 -14.98 -5.84
CA LEU A 61 3.29 -14.15 -6.93
C LEU A 61 3.49 -12.69 -6.47
N THR A 62 2.53 -12.16 -5.73
CA THR A 62 2.53 -10.77 -5.24
C THR A 62 3.61 -10.51 -4.19
N PHE A 63 3.82 -11.45 -3.26
CA PHE A 63 4.68 -11.21 -2.09
C PHE A 63 6.07 -11.86 -2.18
N SER A 64 6.23 -12.97 -2.90
CA SER A 64 7.52 -13.69 -2.97
C SER A 64 8.48 -13.15 -4.02
N GLY A 65 7.99 -12.35 -4.98
CA GLY A 65 8.78 -11.89 -6.12
C GLY A 65 9.12 -12.99 -7.15
N CYS A 66 8.72 -14.25 -6.91
CA CYS A 66 8.96 -15.39 -7.81
C CYS A 66 7.99 -15.45 -9.01
N TRP A 67 7.46 -14.30 -9.45
CA TRP A 67 6.41 -14.23 -10.47
C TRP A 67 6.84 -14.79 -11.83
N LEU A 68 8.13 -14.70 -12.18
CA LEU A 68 8.66 -15.32 -13.40
C LEU A 68 8.44 -16.83 -13.42
N SER A 69 8.64 -17.52 -12.30
CA SER A 69 8.52 -18.97 -12.23
C SER A 69 7.09 -19.43 -12.48
N TYR A 70 6.11 -18.67 -11.98
CA TYR A 70 4.69 -18.97 -12.16
C TYR A 70 4.18 -18.55 -13.55
N ALA A 71 4.66 -17.42 -14.08
CA ALA A 71 4.23 -16.91 -15.38
C ALA A 71 4.89 -17.64 -16.57
N ARG A 72 6.17 -18.01 -16.47
CA ARG A 72 6.95 -18.55 -17.60
C ARG A 72 6.34 -19.81 -18.17
N LEU A 73 5.84 -20.72 -17.32
CA LEU A 73 5.23 -21.95 -17.83
C LEU A 73 3.98 -21.64 -18.67
N LEU A 74 3.14 -20.70 -18.23
CA LEU A 74 1.93 -20.32 -18.98
C LEU A 74 2.29 -19.60 -20.28
N VAL A 75 3.30 -18.73 -20.25
CA VAL A 75 3.75 -17.98 -21.44
C VAL A 75 4.35 -18.91 -22.50
N ASP A 76 5.22 -19.83 -22.09
CA ASP A 76 5.99 -20.66 -23.01
C ASP A 76 5.21 -21.91 -23.48
N LYS A 77 4.33 -22.46 -22.62
CA LYS A 77 3.66 -23.76 -22.87
C LYS A 77 2.19 -23.67 -23.21
N VAL A 78 1.53 -22.58 -22.83
CA VAL A 78 0.09 -22.41 -23.05
C VAL A 78 -0.16 -21.39 -24.15
N ASN A 79 0.14 -20.12 -23.88
CA ASN A 79 -0.05 -19.05 -24.86
C ASN A 79 0.83 -17.84 -24.50
N PRO A 80 1.66 -17.33 -25.43
CA PRO A 80 2.45 -16.12 -25.22
C PRO A 80 1.63 -14.90 -24.80
N ALA A 81 0.33 -14.83 -25.13
CA ALA A 81 -0.57 -13.74 -24.72
C ALA A 81 -0.65 -13.56 -23.20
N TRP A 82 -0.43 -14.61 -22.41
CA TRP A 82 -0.37 -14.52 -20.95
C TRP A 82 0.73 -13.58 -20.43
N SER A 83 1.77 -13.33 -21.23
CA SER A 83 2.87 -12.43 -20.86
C SER A 83 2.38 -11.00 -20.60
N MET A 84 1.46 -10.52 -21.43
CA MET A 84 0.89 -9.19 -21.30
C MET A 84 0.08 -9.06 -20.01
N PHE A 85 -0.72 -10.09 -19.67
CA PHE A 85 -1.48 -10.12 -18.44
C PHE A 85 -0.58 -10.06 -17.20
N PHE A 86 0.41 -10.95 -17.10
CA PHE A 86 1.30 -10.98 -15.93
C PHE A 86 2.13 -9.70 -15.81
N PHE A 87 2.58 -9.13 -16.94
CA PHE A 87 3.30 -7.86 -16.93
C PHE A 87 2.45 -6.71 -16.38
N VAL A 88 1.23 -6.54 -16.90
CA VAL A 88 0.31 -5.50 -16.43
C VAL A 88 -0.07 -5.71 -14.96
N TYR A 89 -0.35 -6.95 -14.58
CA TYR A 89 -0.68 -7.32 -13.20
C TYR A 89 0.45 -6.97 -12.23
N VAL A 90 1.67 -7.44 -12.51
CA VAL A 90 2.85 -7.17 -11.66
C VAL A 90 3.12 -5.68 -11.57
N PHE A 91 3.06 -4.96 -12.70
CA PHE A 91 3.25 -3.51 -12.71
C PHE A 91 2.21 -2.79 -11.85
N ALA A 92 0.93 -3.13 -11.99
CA ALA A 92 -0.14 -2.53 -11.20
C ALA A 92 0.01 -2.80 -9.70
N VAL A 93 0.34 -4.04 -9.32
CA VAL A 93 0.56 -4.43 -7.92
C VAL A 93 1.77 -3.74 -7.32
N MET A 94 2.90 -3.70 -8.04
CA MET A 94 4.10 -2.99 -7.59
C MET A 94 3.82 -1.49 -7.41
N PHE A 95 3.14 -0.87 -8.38
CA PHE A 95 2.73 0.53 -8.27
C PHE A 95 1.82 0.79 -7.06
N ALA A 96 0.81 -0.07 -6.84
CA ALA A 96 -0.06 0.01 -5.67
C ALA A 96 0.73 -0.12 -4.37
N MET A 97 1.68 -1.05 -4.31
CA MET A 97 2.51 -1.27 -3.12
C MET A 97 3.39 -0.05 -2.81
N PHE A 98 4.05 0.52 -3.83
CA PHE A 98 4.83 1.76 -3.67
C PHE A 98 3.94 2.92 -3.18
N ARG A 99 2.74 3.08 -3.74
CA ARG A 99 1.80 4.11 -3.30
C ARG A 99 1.40 3.96 -1.84
N ILE A 100 1.14 2.73 -1.38
CA ILE A 100 0.82 2.43 0.01
C ILE A 100 1.99 2.81 0.93
N ILE A 101 3.22 2.42 0.56
CA ILE A 101 4.43 2.73 1.32
C ILE A 101 4.67 4.25 1.37
N SER A 102 4.57 4.94 0.23
CA SER A 102 4.73 6.41 0.18
C SER A 102 3.68 7.14 1.02
N ALA A 103 2.43 6.66 1.01
CA ALA A 103 1.37 7.25 1.84
C ALA A 103 1.65 7.07 3.34
N LEU A 104 2.24 5.94 3.75
CA LEU A 104 2.67 5.72 5.13
C LEU A 104 3.79 6.67 5.54
N PHE A 105 4.84 6.82 4.73
CA PHE A 105 5.93 7.74 5.04
C PHE A 105 5.50 9.21 5.04
N LEU A 106 4.64 9.61 4.08
CA LEU A 106 4.10 10.96 4.04
C LEU A 106 3.26 11.26 5.29
N ARG A 107 2.49 10.29 5.78
CA ARG A 107 1.73 10.42 7.03
C ARG A 107 2.67 10.69 8.20
N ASP A 108 3.73 9.89 8.34
CA ASP A 108 4.66 10.02 9.47
C ASP A 108 5.40 11.37 9.42
N ALA A 109 5.78 11.82 8.23
CA ALA A 109 6.38 13.15 8.03
C ALA A 109 5.41 14.29 8.39
N LEU A 110 4.14 14.21 7.95
CA LEU A 110 3.12 15.21 8.28
C LEU A 110 2.76 15.23 9.77
N ALA A 111 2.73 14.06 10.42
CA ALA A 111 2.49 13.95 11.86
C ALA A 111 3.61 14.62 12.67
N LEU A 112 4.87 14.41 12.27
CA LEU A 112 6.02 15.07 12.89
C LEU A 112 5.97 16.59 12.69
N ALA A 113 5.68 17.05 11.48
CA ALA A 113 5.56 18.48 11.18
C ALA A 113 4.42 19.16 11.95
N ALA A 114 3.29 18.47 12.14
CA ALA A 114 2.16 18.97 12.92
C ALA A 114 2.52 19.13 14.41
N GLN A 115 3.27 18.16 14.96
CA GLN A 115 3.76 18.22 16.34
C GLN A 115 4.73 19.41 16.54
N ASP A 116 5.66 19.63 15.60
CA ASP A 116 6.57 20.78 15.65
C ASP A 116 5.82 22.12 15.60
N HIS A 117 4.74 22.20 14.82
CA HIS A 117 3.90 23.39 14.74
C HIS A 117 3.17 23.68 16.05
N GLU A 118 2.61 22.66 16.70
CA GLU A 118 1.93 22.79 18.00
C GLU A 118 2.90 23.25 19.10
N VAL A 119 4.12 22.68 19.13
CA VAL A 119 5.18 23.10 20.06
C VAL A 119 5.59 24.55 19.83
N ALA A 120 5.71 24.98 18.57
CA ALA A 120 6.05 26.36 18.23
C ALA A 120 4.97 27.36 18.68
N LEU A 121 3.69 27.02 18.52
CA LEU A 121 2.57 27.84 18.99
C LEU A 121 2.57 27.98 20.52
N LEU A 122 2.73 26.87 21.25
CA LEU A 122 2.82 26.88 22.72
C LEU A 122 3.99 27.73 23.22
N ALA A 123 5.15 27.67 22.54
CA ALA A 123 6.30 28.49 22.87
C ALA A 123 6.05 29.99 22.63
N GLU A 124 5.27 30.35 21.61
CA GLU A 124 4.91 31.75 21.31
C GLU A 124 3.95 32.31 22.36
N GLU A 125 2.94 31.53 22.79
CA GLU A 125 2.04 31.90 23.88
C GLU A 125 2.77 32.05 25.23
N ALA A 126 3.72 31.15 25.53
CA ALA A 126 4.54 31.24 26.74
C ALA A 126 5.40 32.51 26.75
N LYS A 127 5.97 32.91 25.60
CA LYS A 127 6.70 34.17 25.47
C LYS A 127 5.78 35.38 25.69
N LYS A 128 4.58 35.39 25.11
CA LYS A 128 3.59 36.46 25.32
C LYS A 128 3.23 36.62 26.80
N LYS A 129 2.99 35.52 27.51
CA LYS A 129 2.74 35.53 28.97
C LYS A 129 3.93 36.09 29.75
N GLN A 130 5.14 35.62 29.48
CA GLN A 130 6.34 36.14 30.16
C GLN A 130 6.54 37.64 29.97
N VAL A 131 6.28 38.15 28.76
CA VAL A 131 6.36 39.60 28.48
C VAL A 131 5.28 40.36 29.24
N ALA A 132 4.04 39.86 29.25
CA ALA A 132 2.94 40.45 30.00
C ALA A 132 3.23 40.50 31.51
N ASP A 133 3.75 39.41 32.08
CA ASP A 133 4.12 39.34 33.51
C ASP A 133 5.26 40.32 33.83
N LYS A 134 6.28 40.42 32.95
CA LYS A 134 7.37 41.39 33.11
C LYS A 134 6.88 42.83 33.03
N LEU A 135 5.99 43.15 32.08
CA LEU A 135 5.37 44.47 31.98
C LEU A 135 4.55 44.78 33.23
N ALA A 136 3.71 43.85 33.69
CA ALA A 136 2.90 44.04 34.89
C ALA A 136 3.78 44.26 36.13
N THR A 137 4.90 43.55 36.23
CA THR A 137 5.87 43.74 37.31
C THR A 137 6.55 45.10 37.22
N PHE A 138 6.94 45.54 36.02
CA PHE A 138 7.53 46.86 35.79
C PHE A 138 6.55 47.99 36.13
N PHE A 139 5.31 47.90 35.67
CA PHE A 139 4.26 48.88 35.99
C PHE A 139 4.03 48.97 37.50
N LYS A 140 3.94 47.83 38.20
CA LYS A 140 3.84 47.82 39.67
C LYS A 140 5.02 48.45 40.39
N GLN A 141 6.22 48.39 39.83
CA GLN A 141 7.41 49.01 40.41
C GLN A 141 7.50 50.50 40.08
N ALA A 142 7.01 50.92 38.92
CA ALA A 142 6.99 52.32 38.48
C ALA A 142 5.86 53.12 39.14
N ASP A 143 4.71 52.50 39.40
CA ASP A 143 3.57 53.12 40.09
C ASP A 143 3.86 53.28 41.60
N THR A 144 4.55 54.37 41.94
CA THR A 144 4.89 54.73 43.33
C THR A 144 3.80 55.58 44.00
N SER A 145 2.78 55.98 43.25
CA SER A 145 1.76 56.97 43.59
C SER A 145 0.36 56.33 43.75
N GLY A 146 0.13 55.17 43.14
CA GLY A 146 -1.10 54.38 43.23
C GLY A 146 -2.22 54.88 42.33
N ASP A 147 -1.92 55.75 41.37
CA ASP A 147 -2.86 56.32 40.41
C ASP A 147 -3.02 55.49 39.13
N GLY A 148 -2.17 54.46 38.94
CA GLY A 148 -2.27 53.49 37.84
C GLY A 148 -1.38 53.80 36.65
#